data_AF-A0A1E7GFD1-F1
#
_entry.id   AF-A0A1E7GFD1-F1
#
_cell.length_a   1.000
_cell.length_b   1.000
_cell.length_c   1.000
_cell.angle_alpha   90.00
_cell.angle_beta   90.00
_cell.angle_gamma   90.00
#
_symmetry.space_group_name_H-M   'P 1'
#
loop_
_entity.id
_entity.type
_entity.pdbx_description
1 polymer ?
#
loop_
_entity_poly.entity_id
_entity_poly.type
_entity_poly.pdbx_seq_one_letter_code
_entity_poly.pdbx_strand_id
1 'polypeptide(L)'
;MADNNNANWDRLPETPYPALKKLDRLVGKWKISGPNVNGYITYEWMEGGFFLIQRFDLTYDGERHKGTEYTGFDEDTQTLRSHLMEINGGNFTYTYDIEGDTLWYWFGDKGSDN
;
A
#
# COMPACT_ATOMS: atom_id res chain seq x y z
N MET A 1 -0.26 10.28 16.26
CA MET A 1 -0.73 11.07 15.11
C MET A 1 -1.85 10.26 14.49
N ALA A 2 -2.97 10.87 14.10
CA ALA A 2 -4.01 10.12 13.40
C ALA A 2 -3.41 9.60 12.09
N ASP A 3 -3.63 8.33 11.77
CA ASP A 3 -3.17 7.69 10.53
C ASP A 3 -4.13 7.94 9.36
N ASN A 4 -4.98 8.95 9.49
CA ASN A 4 -6.04 9.29 8.56
C ASN A 4 -6.29 10.80 8.57
N ASN A 5 -7.00 11.28 7.55
CA ASN A 5 -7.25 12.70 7.33
C ASN A 5 -8.57 13.20 7.97
N ASN A 6 -9.14 12.50 8.96
CA ASN A 6 -10.41 12.91 9.58
C ASN A 6 -10.34 14.33 10.19
N ALA A 7 -9.18 14.72 10.73
CA ALA A 7 -8.94 16.05 11.28
C ALA A 7 -8.85 17.15 10.21
N ASN A 8 -8.72 16.77 8.94
CA ASN A 8 -8.43 17.64 7.78
C ASN A 8 -9.53 17.54 6.71
N TRP A 9 -10.73 17.09 7.06
CA TRP A 9 -11.83 16.82 6.13
C TRP A 9 -12.26 18.05 5.31
N ASP A 10 -12.06 19.26 5.83
CA ASP A 10 -12.40 20.54 5.21
C ASP A 10 -11.32 21.07 4.26
N ARG A 11 -10.16 20.39 4.22
CA ARG A 11 -8.96 20.80 3.48
C ARG A 11 -8.34 19.62 2.73
N LEU A 12 -9.19 18.74 2.20
CA LEU A 12 -8.74 17.63 1.35
C LEU A 12 -8.11 18.15 0.05
N PRO A 13 -7.10 17.46 -0.48
CA PRO A 13 -6.48 17.85 -1.74
C PRO A 13 -7.47 17.72 -2.91
N GLU A 14 -7.51 18.72 -3.78
CA GLU A 14 -8.36 18.71 -4.99
C GLU A 14 -7.82 17.78 -6.08
N THR A 15 -6.53 17.48 -6.05
CA THR A 15 -5.85 16.60 -7.03
C THR A 15 -4.83 15.68 -6.34
N PRO A 16 -4.57 14.48 -6.88
CA PRO A 16 -3.58 13.57 -6.33
C PRO A 16 -2.19 14.19 -6.20
N TYR A 17 -1.51 13.90 -5.10
CA TYR A 17 -0.13 14.36 -4.89
C TYR A 17 0.81 13.79 -5.95
N PRO A 18 1.72 14.61 -6.54
CA PRO A 18 2.64 14.14 -7.59
C PRO A 18 3.51 12.95 -7.19
N ALA A 19 3.80 12.78 -5.89
CA ALA A 19 4.54 11.65 -5.34
C ALA A 19 3.88 10.29 -5.64
N LEU A 20 2.55 10.26 -5.78
CA LEU A 20 1.79 9.05 -6.10
C LEU A 20 2.14 8.47 -7.47
N LYS A 21 2.63 9.29 -8.42
CA LYS A 21 3.04 8.80 -9.76
C LYS A 21 4.14 7.74 -9.70
N LYS A 22 4.94 7.70 -8.61
CA LYS A 22 5.93 6.64 -8.41
C LYS A 22 5.30 5.23 -8.38
N LEU A 23 4.03 5.14 -8.00
CA LEU A 23 3.27 3.90 -7.87
C LEU A 23 2.71 3.39 -9.20
N ASP A 24 2.70 4.20 -10.26
CA ASP A 24 2.11 3.82 -11.57
C ASP A 24 2.68 2.51 -12.11
N ARG A 25 3.95 2.22 -11.84
CA ARG A 25 4.62 1.01 -12.31
C ARG A 25 4.10 -0.27 -11.66
N LEU A 26 3.45 -0.17 -10.50
CA LEU A 26 2.87 -1.33 -9.82
C LEU A 26 1.57 -1.77 -10.50
N VAL A 27 0.88 -0.87 -11.20
CA VAL A 27 -0.44 -1.13 -11.81
C VAL A 27 -0.38 -2.34 -12.73
N GLY A 28 -1.30 -3.27 -12.51
CA GLY A 28 -1.38 -4.51 -13.26
C GLY A 28 -1.54 -5.73 -12.36
N LYS A 29 -1.48 -6.91 -12.98
CA LYS A 29 -1.59 -8.20 -12.31
C LYS A 29 -0.25 -8.90 -12.29
N TRP A 30 0.18 -9.28 -11.11
CA TRP A 30 1.44 -9.93 -10.84
C TRP A 30 1.20 -11.35 -10.37
N LYS A 31 2.00 -12.28 -10.89
CA LYS A 31 2.13 -13.62 -10.32
C LYS A 31 3.35 -13.61 -9.40
N ILE A 32 3.15 -14.00 -8.16
CA ILE A 32 4.23 -14.14 -7.19
C ILE A 32 4.63 -15.61 -7.11
N SER A 33 5.93 -15.86 -7.11
CA SER A 33 6.49 -17.20 -6.97
C SER A 33 7.88 -17.14 -6.34
N GLY A 34 8.09 -17.98 -5.33
CA GLY A 34 9.36 -18.20 -4.65
C GLY A 34 9.32 -19.54 -3.90
N PRO A 35 10.37 -19.90 -3.16
CA PRO A 35 10.47 -21.19 -2.48
C PRO A 35 9.28 -21.48 -1.56
N ASN A 36 8.85 -20.48 -0.80
CA ASN A 36 7.80 -20.61 0.21
C ASN A 36 6.59 -19.69 -0.04
N VAL A 37 6.60 -18.95 -1.15
CA VAL A 37 5.55 -17.98 -1.48
C VAL A 37 5.01 -18.21 -2.88
N ASN A 38 3.69 -18.20 -3.03
CA ASN A 38 3.06 -18.19 -4.34
C ASN A 38 1.71 -17.46 -4.29
N GLY A 39 1.25 -16.99 -5.45
CA GLY A 39 -0.09 -16.44 -5.57
C GLY A 39 -0.15 -15.29 -6.56
N TYR A 40 -1.09 -14.38 -6.35
CA TYR A 40 -1.32 -13.26 -7.24
C TYR A 40 -1.54 -11.97 -6.46
N ILE A 41 -1.06 -10.87 -7.03
CA ILE A 41 -1.33 -9.51 -6.57
C ILE A 41 -1.88 -8.73 -7.76
N THR A 42 -2.85 -7.85 -7.52
CA THR A 42 -3.34 -6.90 -8.51
C THR A 42 -3.29 -5.50 -7.92
N TYR A 43 -2.74 -4.57 -8.69
CA TYR A 43 -2.75 -3.15 -8.37
C TYR A 43 -3.61 -2.42 -9.39
N GLU A 44 -4.47 -1.54 -8.90
CA GLU A 44 -5.25 -0.63 -9.73
C GLU A 44 -5.43 0.71 -9.01
N TRP A 45 -5.57 1.79 -9.77
CA TRP A 45 -5.94 3.08 -9.19
C TRP A 45 -7.41 3.08 -8.81
N MET A 46 -7.73 3.55 -7.59
CA MET A 46 -9.09 3.95 -7.24
C MET A 46 -9.50 5.14 -8.13
N GLU A 47 -10.79 5.24 -8.43
CA GLU A 47 -11.35 6.42 -9.09
C GLU A 47 -10.93 7.70 -8.35
N GLY A 48 -10.50 8.71 -9.12
CA GLY A 48 -9.91 9.95 -8.60
C GLY A 48 -8.38 9.92 -8.45
N GLY A 49 -7.74 8.75 -8.40
CA GLY A 49 -6.27 8.63 -8.42
C GLY A 49 -5.55 8.97 -7.11
N PHE A 50 -6.28 9.12 -6.00
CA PHE A 50 -5.69 9.43 -4.68
C PHE A 50 -5.16 8.19 -3.95
N PHE A 51 -5.68 7.01 -4.29
CA PHE A 51 -5.32 5.75 -3.65
C PHE A 51 -5.05 4.66 -4.69
N LEU A 52 -3.92 3.98 -4.54
CA LEU A 52 -3.65 2.71 -5.22
C LEU A 52 -4.27 1.58 -4.40
N ILE A 53 -5.07 0.75 -5.05
CA ILE A 53 -5.66 -0.44 -4.46
C ILE A 53 -4.80 -1.64 -4.81
N GLN A 54 -4.27 -2.31 -3.80
CA GLN A 54 -3.65 -3.63 -3.90
C GLN A 54 -4.64 -4.69 -3.43
N ARG A 55 -4.86 -5.73 -4.23
CA ARG A 55 -5.53 -6.97 -3.77
C ARG A 55 -4.59 -8.13 -3.95
N PHE A 56 -4.44 -8.94 -2.91
CA PHE A 56 -3.55 -10.10 -2.94
C PHE A 56 -4.24 -11.35 -2.43
N ASP A 57 -3.82 -12.48 -2.97
CA ASP A 57 -4.17 -13.82 -2.53
C ASP A 57 -2.89 -14.65 -2.65
N LEU A 58 -2.20 -14.78 -1.53
CA LEU A 58 -0.88 -15.38 -1.41
C LEU A 58 -0.95 -16.57 -0.47
N THR A 59 -0.09 -17.55 -0.72
CA THR A 59 0.25 -18.60 0.23
C THR A 59 1.71 -18.42 0.60
N TYR A 60 2.00 -18.19 1.88
CA TYR A 60 3.33 -18.02 2.44
C TYR A 60 3.54 -19.06 3.55
N ASP A 61 4.58 -19.89 3.44
CA ASP A 61 4.87 -20.98 4.39
C ASP A 61 3.67 -21.91 4.67
N GLY A 62 2.81 -22.11 3.66
CA GLY A 62 1.59 -22.93 3.74
C GLY A 62 0.37 -22.22 4.32
N GLU A 63 0.53 -20.99 4.81
CA GLU A 63 -0.57 -20.15 5.30
C GLU A 63 -1.09 -19.22 4.22
N ARG A 64 -2.43 -19.07 4.14
CA ARG A 64 -3.06 -18.20 3.15
C ARG A 64 -3.22 -16.80 3.70
N HIS A 65 -2.59 -15.84 3.03
CA HIS A 65 -2.73 -14.40 3.25
C HIS A 65 -3.54 -13.80 2.12
N LYS A 66 -4.66 -13.18 2.46
CA LYS A 66 -5.55 -12.55 1.48
C LYS A 66 -6.08 -11.26 2.06
N GLY A 67 -6.04 -10.20 1.27
CA GLY A 67 -6.44 -8.90 1.76
C GLY A 67 -6.57 -7.86 0.67
N THR A 68 -6.96 -6.67 1.11
CA THR A 68 -6.97 -5.47 0.29
C THR A 68 -6.24 -4.38 1.04
N GLU A 69 -5.39 -3.66 0.33
CA GLU A 69 -4.56 -2.61 0.86
C GLU A 69 -4.74 -1.34 0.02
N TYR A 70 -4.82 -0.20 0.69
CA TYR A 70 -5.01 1.11 0.06
C TYR A 70 -3.81 1.98 0.37
N THR A 71 -3.07 2.37 -0.66
CA THR A 71 -1.87 3.21 -0.54
C THR A 71 -2.17 4.62 -1.06
N GLY A 72 -2.02 5.63 -0.19
CA GLY A 72 -2.18 7.05 -0.51
C GLY A 72 -0.96 7.87 -0.10
N PHE A 73 -1.09 9.20 -0.19
CA PHE A 73 -0.08 10.12 0.31
C PHE A 73 -0.52 10.67 1.67
N ASP A 74 0.38 10.58 2.65
CA ASP A 74 0.21 11.16 3.97
C ASP A 74 0.95 12.50 4.03
N GLU A 75 0.19 13.58 4.17
CA GLU A 75 0.71 14.94 4.23
C GLU A 75 1.47 15.25 5.52
N ASP A 76 1.09 14.64 6.65
CA ASP A 76 1.72 14.93 7.93
C ASP A 76 3.14 14.34 7.97
N THR A 77 3.33 13.17 7.37
CA THR A 77 4.62 12.49 7.31
C THR A 77 5.37 12.70 5.99
N GLN A 78 4.70 13.25 4.96
CA GLN A 78 5.21 13.39 3.59
C GLN A 78 5.64 12.04 2.99
N THR A 79 4.87 10.98 3.25
CA THR A 79 5.19 9.61 2.82
C THR A 79 4.05 8.96 2.03
N LEU A 80 4.35 7.85 1.36
CA LEU A 80 3.33 6.96 0.82
C LEU A 80 2.89 6.02 1.94
N ARG A 81 1.64 6.17 2.39
CA ARG A 81 1.10 5.44 3.52
C ARG A 81 0.07 4.43 3.05
N SER A 82 0.12 3.24 3.60
CA SER A 82 -0.68 2.12 3.15
C SER A 82 -1.46 1.50 4.30
N HIS A 83 -2.74 1.18 4.06
CA HIS A 83 -3.64 0.58 5.04
C HIS A 83 -4.16 -0.75 4.53
N LEU A 84 -3.79 -1.82 5.22
CA LEU A 84 -4.07 -3.20 4.87
C LEU A 84 -5.18 -3.77 5.76
N MET A 85 -6.16 -4.43 5.14
CA MET A 85 -7.10 -5.32 5.84
C MET A 85 -7.05 -6.74 5.27
N GLU A 86 -6.89 -7.73 6.15
CA GLU A 86 -6.73 -9.15 5.81
C GLU A 86 -7.90 -10.03 6.29
N ILE A 87 -8.02 -11.21 5.66
CA ILE A 87 -9.04 -12.23 6.00
C ILE A 87 -8.89 -12.82 7.41
N ASN A 88 -7.72 -12.70 8.04
CA ASN A 88 -7.47 -13.15 9.41
C ASN A 88 -7.75 -12.05 10.45
N GLY A 89 -8.29 -10.90 10.04
CA GLY A 89 -8.52 -9.74 10.91
C GLY A 89 -7.30 -8.84 11.07
N GLY A 90 -6.21 -9.10 10.36
CA GLY A 90 -5.07 -8.19 10.27
C GLY A 90 -5.52 -6.82 9.77
N ASN A 91 -5.09 -5.78 10.48
CA ASN A 91 -5.30 -4.39 10.12
C ASN A 91 -4.01 -3.63 10.39
N PHE A 92 -3.23 -3.39 9.34
CA PHE A 92 -1.86 -2.94 9.45
C PHE A 92 -1.61 -1.71 8.60
N THR A 93 -0.60 -0.95 9.02
CA THR A 93 -0.19 0.25 8.30
C THR A 93 1.27 0.14 7.93
N TYR A 94 1.59 0.48 6.68
CA TYR A 94 2.94 0.44 6.14
C TYR A 94 3.31 1.78 5.52
N THR A 95 4.60 2.09 5.51
CA THR A 95 5.17 3.18 4.70
C THR A 95 5.86 2.59 3.49
N TYR A 96 5.61 3.16 2.31
CA TYR A 96 6.17 2.73 1.03
C TYR A 96 7.18 3.74 0.52
N ASP A 97 8.18 3.27 -0.21
CA ASP A 97 9.00 4.11 -1.09
C ASP A 97 9.41 3.33 -2.32
N ILE A 98 9.55 4.04 -3.45
CA ILE A 98 9.88 3.42 -4.73
C ILE A 98 11.00 4.21 -5.39
N GLU A 99 12.07 3.50 -5.70
CA GLU A 99 13.25 4.01 -6.39
C GLU A 99 13.63 3.07 -7.54
N GLY A 100 13.59 3.57 -8.78
CA GLY A 100 13.79 2.71 -9.95
C GLY A 100 12.79 1.56 -9.93
N ASP A 101 13.26 0.32 -9.98
CA ASP A 101 12.44 -0.89 -9.93
C ASP A 101 12.31 -1.50 -8.53
N THR A 102 12.81 -0.82 -7.51
CA THR A 102 12.79 -1.30 -6.13
C THR A 102 11.63 -0.68 -5.36
N LEU A 103 10.75 -1.52 -4.83
CA LEU A 103 9.76 -1.15 -3.82
C LEU A 103 10.32 -1.49 -2.43
N TRP A 104 10.38 -0.49 -1.58
CA TRP A 104 10.66 -0.63 -0.15
C TRP A 104 9.36 -0.45 0.64
N TYR A 105 9.18 -1.26 1.67
CA TYR A 105 8.07 -1.12 2.60
C TYR A 105 8.55 -1.35 4.04
N TRP A 106 7.99 -0.58 4.96
CA TRP A 106 8.25 -0.66 6.41
C TRP A 106 6.92 -0.76 7.13
N PHE A 107 6.87 -1.55 8.20
CA PHE A 107 5.68 -1.60 9.06
C PHE A 107 5.71 -0.41 10.01
N GLY A 108 4.67 0.42 9.94
CA GLY A 108 4.73 1.77 10.50
C GLY A 108 5.65 2.66 9.67
N ASP A 109 6.63 3.30 10.32
CA ASP A 109 7.38 4.41 9.73
C ASP A 109 8.63 3.99 8.96
N LYS A 110 9.08 4.83 8.03
CA LYS A 110 10.28 4.55 7.22
C LYS A 110 11.51 4.34 8.12
N GLY A 111 12.18 3.21 7.95
CA GLY A 111 13.35 2.84 8.75
C GLY A 111 13.04 2.24 10.11
N SER A 112 11.79 1.87 10.39
CA SER A 112 11.47 1.08 11.59
C SER A 112 12.11 -0.31 11.52
N ASP A 113 12.65 -0.75 12.66
CA ASP A 113 13.11 -2.11 12.87
C ASP A 113 11.88 -2.97 13.17
N ASN A 114 11.45 -3.78 12.21
CA ASN A 114 10.47 -4.84 12.48
C ASN A 114 11.11 -6.01 13.22
#